data_AF-A0A8H4U2E8-F1
#
_entry.id   AF-A0A8H4U2E8-F1
#
_cell.length_a   1.000
_cell.length_b   1.000
_cell.length_c   1.000
_cell.angle_alpha   90.00
_cell.angle_beta   90.00
_cell.angle_gamma   90.00
#
_symmetry.space_group_name_H-M   'P 1'
#
loop_
_entity.id
_entity.type
_entity.pdbx_description
1 polymer ?
#
loop_
_entity_poly.entity_id
_entity_poly.type
_entity_poly.pdbx_seq_one_letter_code
_entity_poly.pdbx_strand_id
1 'polypeptide(L)'
;MKLFPVFTTFVLALATGTAAKPTPPTGLTSNSTDAAAGYVFAYFVGDDNNGESIFLAASNGNNALSWKELNDGKPILTSSKGTKGLRDPFLMRSHEGDKFFLIATDLKINDIGWEQALRFGSLYLEIWESTDLVNWSEQRHTLISLPTAGMTWAPEAYYDESIGKYVMYWASRLYSEDDPNHEVETFAQILYATTSDFITFSEPVVWQDSNDRIDTTVLKDGDTYHRFTKDFGGVSGKECIDIIQESSPQLRDDQDGWTKVASCIGTKAGLDVVEGPSIFKSNAGDVHGQKFYLFVDEFAGRGYIPLETTDIANPDWKVSQNYSLPTSPRHGSVVSVTKKELEGVLAEYSK
;
A
#
# COMPACT_ATOMS: atom_id res chain seq x y z
N MET A 1 74.51 -3.71 -15.49
CA MET A 1 73.64 -4.52 -14.63
C MET A 1 72.32 -3.80 -14.44
N LYS A 2 71.33 -4.07 -15.30
CA LYS A 2 69.91 -3.74 -15.09
C LYS A 2 69.10 -4.86 -15.72
N LEU A 3 68.28 -5.49 -14.89
CA LEU A 3 67.45 -6.66 -15.19
C LEU A 3 66.25 -6.28 -16.08
N PHE A 4 65.81 -7.25 -16.89
CA PHE A 4 64.55 -7.28 -17.63
C PHE A 4 63.33 -7.37 -16.69
N PRO A 5 62.11 -7.13 -17.20
CA PRO A 5 61.28 -8.31 -17.42
C PRO A 5 60.53 -8.36 -18.76
N VAL A 6 60.23 -9.60 -19.09
CA VAL A 6 59.53 -10.15 -20.25
C VAL A 6 58.04 -9.87 -20.14
N PHE A 7 57.40 -9.38 -21.21
CA PHE A 7 55.94 -9.31 -21.31
C PHE A 7 55.40 -10.64 -21.86
N THR A 8 54.69 -11.38 -21.01
CA THR A 8 53.93 -12.58 -21.40
C THR A 8 52.52 -12.17 -21.77
N THR A 9 52.14 -12.36 -23.03
CA THR A 9 50.77 -12.13 -23.52
C THR A 9 49.87 -13.30 -23.09
N PHE A 10 48.90 -13.05 -22.21
CA PHE A 10 47.85 -14.02 -21.91
C PHE A 10 46.73 -13.90 -22.95
N VAL A 11 46.52 -14.95 -23.74
CA VAL A 11 45.32 -15.10 -24.57
C VAL A 11 44.23 -15.68 -23.68
N LEU A 12 43.22 -14.87 -23.35
CA LEU A 12 42.04 -15.32 -22.63
C LEU A 12 41.07 -15.98 -23.62
N ALA A 13 40.97 -17.31 -23.58
CA ALA A 13 39.94 -18.04 -24.31
C ALA A 13 38.57 -17.77 -23.66
N LEU A 14 37.67 -17.09 -24.37
CA LEU A 14 36.27 -17.02 -23.98
C LEU A 14 35.63 -18.39 -24.19
N ALA A 15 35.41 -19.13 -23.10
CA ALA A 15 34.50 -20.26 -23.09
C ALA A 15 33.06 -19.72 -23.11
N THR A 16 32.37 -19.85 -24.25
CA THR A 16 30.93 -19.63 -24.36
C THR A 16 30.19 -20.78 -23.68
N GLY A 17 30.09 -20.73 -22.36
CA GLY A 17 29.20 -21.59 -21.60
C GLY A 17 27.78 -21.04 -21.71
N THR A 18 26.91 -21.73 -22.45
CA THR A 18 25.47 -21.51 -22.36
C THR A 18 25.02 -21.88 -20.96
N ALA A 19 24.88 -20.89 -20.08
CA ALA A 19 24.26 -21.08 -18.78
C ALA A 19 22.80 -21.50 -19.02
N ALA A 20 22.48 -22.76 -18.71
CA ALA A 20 21.11 -23.22 -18.62
C ALA A 20 20.42 -22.38 -17.54
N LYS A 21 19.30 -21.74 -17.90
CA LYS A 21 18.41 -21.09 -16.92
C LYS A 21 18.10 -22.11 -15.82
N PRO A 22 18.24 -21.76 -14.53
CA PRO A 22 17.78 -22.64 -13.46
C PRO A 22 16.28 -22.88 -13.65
N THR A 23 15.91 -24.15 -13.81
CA THR A 23 14.51 -24.57 -13.77
C THR A 23 13.98 -24.25 -12.38
N PRO A 24 12.85 -23.54 -12.23
CA PRO A 24 12.25 -23.31 -10.92
C PRO A 24 11.99 -24.67 -10.26
N PRO A 25 12.19 -24.80 -8.93
CA PRO A 25 11.74 -25.98 -8.23
C PRO A 25 10.23 -26.12 -8.45
N THR A 26 9.82 -27.26 -9.02
CA THR A 26 8.42 -27.68 -9.07
C THR A 26 7.92 -27.90 -7.64
N GLY A 27 7.32 -26.86 -7.07
CA GLY A 27 6.69 -26.87 -5.76
C GLY A 27 5.52 -25.91 -5.76
N LEU A 28 4.31 -26.48 -5.79
CA LEU A 28 3.00 -25.84 -5.54
C LEU A 28 2.74 -24.53 -6.29
N THR A 29 2.35 -24.64 -7.57
CA THR A 29 1.51 -23.62 -8.21
C THR A 29 0.14 -23.60 -7.52
N SER A 30 -0.05 -22.82 -6.46
CA SER A 30 -1.42 -22.44 -6.07
C SER A 30 -1.86 -21.29 -6.98
N ASN A 31 -2.22 -21.63 -8.22
CA ASN A 31 -3.17 -20.80 -8.95
C ASN A 31 -4.43 -20.81 -8.09
N SER A 32 -4.72 -19.75 -7.33
CA SER A 32 -5.95 -19.67 -6.56
C SER A 32 -7.13 -19.45 -7.50
N THR A 33 -7.55 -20.52 -8.18
CA THR A 33 -8.78 -20.60 -8.96
C THR A 33 -10.02 -20.75 -8.07
N ASP A 34 -9.82 -20.81 -6.75
CA ASP A 34 -10.91 -20.93 -5.78
C ASP A 34 -11.66 -19.60 -5.66
N ALA A 35 -12.99 -19.69 -5.69
CA ALA A 35 -13.84 -18.52 -5.58
C ALA A 35 -13.61 -17.79 -4.24
N ALA A 36 -13.57 -16.46 -4.31
CA ALA A 36 -13.55 -15.60 -3.14
C ALA A 36 -14.77 -15.87 -2.25
N ALA A 37 -14.56 -15.92 -0.93
CA ALA A 37 -15.59 -16.27 0.05
C ALA A 37 -15.68 -15.29 1.23
N GLY A 38 -14.78 -14.31 1.26
CA GLY A 38 -14.75 -13.22 2.23
C GLY A 38 -13.52 -12.36 2.05
N TYR A 39 -13.17 -11.63 3.10
CA TYR A 39 -12.14 -10.61 3.08
C TYR A 39 -11.34 -10.62 4.38
N VAL A 40 -10.10 -10.17 4.30
CA VAL A 40 -9.26 -9.82 5.45
C VAL A 40 -8.91 -8.34 5.34
N PHE A 41 -9.02 -7.63 6.46
CA PHE A 41 -8.74 -6.21 6.58
C PHE A 41 -7.54 -6.02 7.52
N ALA A 42 -6.45 -5.44 7.03
CA ALA A 42 -5.30 -5.04 7.82
C ALA A 42 -5.40 -3.56 8.16
N TYR A 43 -5.15 -3.19 9.42
CA TYR A 43 -5.24 -1.81 9.90
C TYR A 43 -4.33 -1.57 11.11
N PHE A 44 -4.09 -0.30 11.45
CA PHE A 44 -3.60 0.12 12.75
C PHE A 44 -4.71 0.85 13.52
N VAL A 45 -4.55 1.12 14.82
CA VAL A 45 -5.66 1.66 15.65
C VAL A 45 -5.45 3.08 16.17
N GLY A 46 -4.22 3.60 16.10
CA GLY A 46 -3.88 4.97 16.49
C GLY A 46 -2.52 5.07 17.17
N ASP A 47 -2.23 6.24 17.73
CA ASP A 47 -0.89 6.60 18.20
C ASP A 47 -0.54 5.94 19.56
N ASP A 48 -1.57 5.69 20.39
CA ASP A 48 -1.43 5.26 21.79
C ASP A 48 -1.58 3.75 22.00
N ASN A 49 -1.22 3.27 23.20
CA ASN A 49 -1.50 1.89 23.67
C ASN A 49 -1.02 0.77 22.73
N ASN A 50 0.17 0.93 22.13
CA ASN A 50 0.71 0.04 21.09
C ASN A 50 -0.15 -0.01 19.80
N GLY A 51 -0.93 1.03 19.54
CA GLY A 51 -1.83 1.12 18.39
C GLY A 51 -1.13 1.27 17.05
N GLU A 52 0.13 1.71 17.05
CA GLU A 52 1.05 1.72 15.90
C GLU A 52 1.67 0.33 15.72
N SER A 53 0.77 -0.65 15.54
CA SER A 53 1.06 -2.04 15.23
C SER A 53 0.01 -2.51 14.22
N ILE A 54 0.20 -3.70 13.62
CA ILE A 54 -0.75 -4.21 12.63
C ILE A 54 -1.73 -5.17 13.28
N PHE A 55 -3.00 -4.89 13.08
CA PHE A 55 -4.16 -5.66 13.50
C PHE A 55 -4.85 -6.21 12.25
N LEU A 56 -5.55 -7.33 12.39
CA LEU A 56 -6.39 -7.88 11.33
C LEU A 56 -7.85 -7.99 11.80
N ALA A 57 -8.75 -7.88 10.84
CA ALA A 57 -10.14 -8.27 10.95
C ALA A 57 -10.50 -9.22 9.79
N ALA A 58 -11.46 -10.10 10.01
CA ALA A 58 -12.02 -10.96 8.98
C ALA A 58 -13.48 -10.60 8.74
N SER A 59 -13.94 -10.66 7.49
CA SER A 59 -15.36 -10.45 7.20
C SER A 59 -16.21 -11.62 7.69
N ASN A 60 -17.47 -11.33 8.04
CA ASN A 60 -18.48 -12.35 8.35
C ASN A 60 -19.00 -12.98 7.05
N GLY A 61 -18.25 -13.96 6.55
CA GLY A 61 -18.50 -14.58 5.24
C GLY A 61 -18.24 -13.59 4.10
N ASN A 62 -18.99 -13.71 3.00
CA ASN A 62 -18.83 -12.86 1.82
C ASN A 62 -19.59 -11.52 1.98
N ASN A 63 -19.16 -10.72 2.96
CA ASN A 63 -19.78 -9.47 3.34
C ASN A 63 -18.72 -8.39 3.59
N ALA A 64 -18.55 -7.48 2.63
CA ALA A 64 -17.59 -6.38 2.70
C ALA A 64 -17.88 -5.33 3.80
N LEU A 65 -19.04 -5.37 4.43
CA LEU A 65 -19.48 -4.36 5.41
C LEU A 65 -19.65 -4.94 6.83
N SER A 66 -19.38 -6.22 7.06
CA SER A 66 -19.50 -6.84 8.39
C SER A 66 -18.22 -7.55 8.77
N TRP A 67 -17.56 -7.02 9.80
CA TRP A 67 -16.22 -7.43 10.19
C TRP A 67 -16.17 -7.94 11.62
N LYS A 68 -15.31 -8.92 11.84
CA LYS A 68 -14.95 -9.45 13.15
C LYS A 68 -13.50 -9.10 13.43
N GLU A 69 -13.28 -8.35 14.50
CA GLU A 69 -11.95 -8.09 15.05
C GLU A 69 -11.30 -9.40 15.47
N LEU A 70 -10.02 -9.58 15.12
CA LEU A 70 -9.27 -10.80 15.39
C LEU A 70 -8.31 -10.62 16.57
N ASN A 71 -7.82 -11.74 17.10
CA ASN A 71 -6.78 -11.83 18.12
C ASN A 71 -7.11 -11.04 19.40
N ASP A 72 -8.39 -11.05 19.84
CA ASP A 72 -8.89 -10.23 20.96
C ASP A 72 -8.62 -8.73 20.83
N GLY A 73 -8.51 -8.20 19.62
CA GLY A 73 -8.12 -6.81 19.40
C GLY A 73 -6.66 -6.52 19.76
N LYS A 74 -5.80 -7.53 19.80
CA LYS A 74 -4.34 -7.39 20.01
C LYS A 74 -3.60 -7.41 18.68
N PRO A 75 -2.43 -6.75 18.59
CA PRO A 75 -1.62 -6.76 17.37
C PRO A 75 -1.27 -8.17 16.91
N ILE A 76 -1.27 -8.37 15.60
CA ILE A 76 -0.77 -9.60 14.93
C ILE A 76 0.68 -9.42 14.50
N LEU A 77 1.06 -8.23 14.02
CA LEU A 77 2.46 -7.89 13.75
C LEU A 77 2.86 -6.65 14.55
N THR A 78 4.04 -6.73 15.17
CA THR A 78 4.71 -5.61 15.84
C THR A 78 6.09 -5.42 15.20
N SER A 79 6.62 -4.20 15.28
CA SER A 79 7.93 -3.89 14.73
C SER A 79 9.03 -4.04 15.78
N SER A 80 10.12 -4.70 15.37
CA SER A 80 11.37 -4.82 16.13
C SER A 80 12.52 -4.00 15.52
N LYS A 81 12.28 -3.39 14.36
CA LYS A 81 13.26 -2.63 13.55
C LYS A 81 12.80 -1.18 13.36
N GLY A 82 13.67 -0.36 12.78
CA GLY A 82 13.35 1.04 12.47
C GLY A 82 12.90 1.83 13.69
N THR A 83 11.81 2.59 13.53
CA THR A 83 11.14 3.37 14.57
C THR A 83 10.38 2.50 15.58
N LYS A 84 10.16 1.21 15.27
CA LYS A 84 9.35 0.26 16.03
C LYS A 84 7.84 0.56 16.06
N GLY A 85 7.36 1.48 15.23
CA GLY A 85 5.94 1.69 14.98
C GLY A 85 5.56 1.25 13.56
N LEU A 86 4.33 0.76 13.41
CA LEU A 86 3.76 0.34 12.13
C LEU A 86 2.45 1.08 11.89
N ARG A 87 2.32 1.71 10.72
CA ARG A 87 1.11 2.42 10.29
C ARG A 87 0.78 2.07 8.85
N ASP A 88 -0.45 2.39 8.46
CA ASP A 88 -0.94 2.34 7.08
C ASP A 88 -0.64 1.00 6.37
N PRO A 89 -1.02 -0.15 6.94
CA PRO A 89 -0.69 -1.44 6.34
C PRO A 89 -1.41 -1.65 5.00
N PHE A 90 -0.63 -1.98 3.99
CA PHE A 90 -1.11 -2.49 2.71
C PHE A 90 -0.92 -4.01 2.62
N LEU A 91 -2.03 -4.74 2.61
CA LEU A 91 -2.12 -6.18 2.47
C LEU A 91 -2.61 -6.52 1.07
N MET A 92 -1.79 -7.24 0.32
CA MET A 92 -2.12 -7.66 -1.04
C MET A 92 -1.82 -9.13 -1.27
N ARG A 93 -2.54 -9.75 -2.20
CA ARG A 93 -2.16 -11.04 -2.79
C ARG A 93 -1.13 -10.80 -3.90
N SER A 94 -0.14 -11.69 -4.03
CA SER A 94 0.77 -11.70 -5.17
C SER A 94 -0.02 -11.86 -6.49
N HIS A 95 0.53 -11.33 -7.59
CA HIS A 95 0.02 -11.51 -8.93
C HIS A 95 -0.09 -13.00 -9.31
N GLU A 96 0.86 -13.81 -8.87
CA GLU A 96 0.88 -15.26 -9.03
C GLU A 96 -0.23 -15.96 -8.22
N GLY A 97 -0.78 -15.28 -7.19
CA GLY A 97 -1.85 -15.77 -6.35
C GLY A 97 -1.42 -16.71 -5.23
N ASP A 98 -0.11 -16.96 -5.08
CA ASP A 98 0.51 -17.98 -4.23
C ASP A 98 0.89 -17.51 -2.83
N LYS A 99 0.92 -16.20 -2.60
CA LYS A 99 1.20 -15.61 -1.29
C LYS A 99 0.57 -14.24 -1.13
N PHE A 100 0.75 -13.69 0.05
CA PHE A 100 0.37 -12.35 0.43
C PHE A 100 1.62 -11.56 0.83
N PHE A 101 1.61 -10.27 0.53
CA PHE A 101 2.56 -9.30 1.05
C PHE A 101 1.83 -8.34 1.98
N LEU A 102 2.45 -8.03 3.11
CA LEU A 102 2.05 -6.93 3.97
C LEU A 102 3.18 -5.91 4.01
N ILE A 103 2.87 -4.66 3.67
CA ILE A 103 3.80 -3.53 3.60
C ILE A 103 3.27 -2.47 4.55
N ALA A 104 4.12 -1.86 5.37
CA ALA A 104 3.69 -0.84 6.33
C ALA A 104 4.70 0.30 6.43
N THR A 105 4.18 1.48 6.79
CA THR A 105 4.98 2.65 7.17
C THR A 105 5.80 2.32 8.43
N ASP A 106 7.11 2.56 8.39
CA ASP A 106 7.97 2.56 9.59
C ASP A 106 7.84 3.89 10.32
N LEU A 107 6.85 4.00 11.21
CA LEU A 107 6.59 5.23 11.96
C LEU A 107 6.03 4.97 13.35
N LYS A 108 6.74 5.48 14.35
CA LYS A 108 6.33 5.61 15.74
C LYS A 108 6.15 7.09 16.08
N ILE A 109 4.98 7.65 15.79
CA ILE A 109 4.76 9.10 15.85
C ILE A 109 4.92 9.67 17.25
N ASN A 110 4.56 8.89 18.27
CA ASN A 110 4.67 9.29 19.67
C ASN A 110 6.13 9.46 20.13
N ASP A 111 7.10 8.86 19.44
CA ASP A 111 8.52 8.96 19.81
C ASP A 111 9.20 10.15 19.10
N ILE A 112 8.86 10.39 17.82
CA ILE A 112 9.54 11.39 16.97
C ILE A 112 8.77 12.72 16.86
N GLY A 113 7.44 12.70 16.95
CA GLY A 113 6.56 13.85 16.72
C GLY A 113 6.36 14.22 15.24
N TRP A 114 5.22 14.82 14.91
CA TRP A 114 4.80 15.11 13.53
C TRP A 114 5.75 16.00 12.73
N GLU A 115 6.21 17.11 13.32
CA GLU A 115 7.10 18.05 12.62
C GLU A 115 8.42 17.38 12.21
N GLN A 116 9.02 16.63 13.12
CA GLN A 116 10.27 15.91 12.85
C GLN A 116 10.02 14.72 11.93
N ALA A 117 8.90 14.01 12.04
CA ALA A 117 8.57 12.89 11.16
C ALA A 117 8.38 13.32 9.70
N LEU A 118 7.84 14.51 9.46
CA LEU A 118 7.66 15.06 8.10
C LEU A 118 8.99 15.40 7.42
N ARG A 119 10.00 15.81 8.19
CA ARG A 119 11.31 16.24 7.68
C ARG A 119 12.36 15.15 7.75
N PHE A 120 12.36 14.33 8.79
CA PHE A 120 13.43 13.39 9.08
C PHE A 120 12.87 12.04 9.56
N GLY A 121 11.71 11.67 9.01
CA GLY A 121 11.09 10.36 9.22
C GLY A 121 11.87 9.24 8.54
N SER A 122 11.37 8.02 8.70
CA SER A 122 12.00 6.84 8.13
C SER A 122 12.02 6.87 6.60
N LEU A 123 13.15 6.46 6.02
CA LEU A 123 13.32 6.21 4.59
C LEU A 123 13.02 4.74 4.21
N TYR A 124 12.58 3.97 5.20
CA TYR A 124 12.39 2.53 5.13
C TYR A 124 10.91 2.18 5.19
N LEU A 125 10.60 1.01 4.62
CA LEU A 125 9.32 0.34 4.79
C LEU A 125 9.52 -1.02 5.46
N GLU A 126 8.49 -1.48 6.14
CA GLU A 126 8.47 -2.80 6.77
C GLU A 126 7.64 -3.77 5.93
N ILE A 127 8.25 -4.91 5.56
CA ILE A 127 7.64 -5.86 4.62
C ILE A 127 7.66 -7.28 5.18
N TRP A 128 6.51 -7.94 5.12
CA TRP A 128 6.32 -9.36 5.41
C TRP A 128 5.70 -10.08 4.21
N GLU A 129 5.92 -11.39 4.14
CA GLU A 129 5.16 -12.28 3.26
C GLU A 129 4.54 -13.44 4.04
N SER A 130 3.42 -13.96 3.55
CA SER A 130 2.73 -15.11 4.12
C SER A 130 2.01 -15.91 3.03
N THR A 131 1.96 -17.23 3.14
CA THR A 131 1.18 -18.08 2.22
C THR A 131 -0.24 -18.37 2.74
N ASP A 132 -0.56 -17.98 3.97
CA ASP A 132 -1.80 -18.37 4.64
C ASP A 132 -2.40 -17.29 5.56
N LEU A 133 -1.81 -16.08 5.57
CA LEU A 133 -2.17 -14.94 6.43
C LEU A 133 -2.02 -15.19 7.94
N VAL A 134 -1.39 -16.32 8.31
CA VAL A 134 -1.20 -16.75 9.70
C VAL A 134 0.28 -16.84 10.04
N ASN A 135 1.05 -17.52 9.19
CA ASN A 135 2.49 -17.68 9.33
C ASN A 135 3.16 -16.61 8.48
N TRP A 136 3.77 -15.64 9.15
CA TRP A 136 4.46 -14.52 8.52
C TRP A 136 5.97 -14.76 8.48
N SER A 137 6.63 -14.26 7.44
CA SER A 137 8.09 -14.22 7.36
C SER A 137 8.69 -13.39 8.50
N GLU A 138 10.01 -13.40 8.60
CA GLU A 138 10.68 -12.36 9.39
C GLU A 138 10.42 -10.96 8.81
N GLN A 139 10.38 -9.96 9.69
CA GLN A 139 10.27 -8.55 9.33
C GLN A 139 11.46 -8.11 8.46
N ARG A 140 11.18 -7.51 7.30
CA ARG A 140 12.20 -6.88 6.44
C ARG A 140 12.09 -5.36 6.55
N HIS A 141 13.18 -4.74 7.01
CA HIS A 141 13.33 -3.29 7.09
C HIS A 141 14.10 -2.83 5.85
N THR A 142 13.37 -2.33 4.85
CA THR A 142 13.87 -2.12 3.49
C THR A 142 14.03 -0.63 3.21
N LEU A 143 15.26 -0.17 2.97
CA LEU A 143 15.51 1.18 2.48
C LEU A 143 14.95 1.28 1.07
N ILE A 144 14.08 2.24 0.82
CA ILE A 144 13.50 2.42 -0.50
C ILE A 144 13.48 3.86 -0.97
N SER A 145 13.36 4.82 -0.06
CA SER A 145 13.21 6.22 -0.43
C SER A 145 14.55 6.87 -0.77
N LEU A 146 14.47 8.05 -1.38
CA LEU A 146 15.64 8.84 -1.76
C LEU A 146 16.36 9.39 -0.52
N PRO A 147 17.70 9.59 -0.56
CA PRO A 147 18.42 10.20 0.57
C PRO A 147 17.95 11.62 0.93
N THR A 148 17.35 12.33 -0.04
CA THR A 148 16.80 13.68 0.11
C THR A 148 15.31 13.68 0.50
N ALA A 149 14.72 12.51 0.72
CA ALA A 149 13.35 12.41 1.19
C ALA A 149 13.25 12.74 2.68
N GLY A 150 12.12 13.31 3.08
CA GLY A 150 11.81 13.57 4.47
C GLY A 150 11.07 12.44 5.16
N MET A 151 10.33 11.62 4.40
CA MET A 151 9.54 10.50 4.94
C MET A 151 9.13 9.50 3.85
N THR A 152 8.62 8.33 4.26
CA THR A 152 8.17 7.23 3.37
C THR A 152 6.87 6.65 3.92
N TRP A 153 5.73 7.26 3.59
CA TRP A 153 4.46 6.97 4.26
C TRP A 153 3.41 6.35 3.35
N ALA A 154 2.49 5.60 3.96
CA ALA A 154 1.33 4.97 3.35
C ALA A 154 1.67 4.21 2.05
N PRO A 155 2.53 3.18 2.14
CA PRO A 155 2.95 2.44 0.97
C PRO A 155 1.83 1.54 0.45
N GLU A 156 1.59 1.55 -0.86
CA GLU A 156 0.80 0.52 -1.53
C GLU A 156 1.54 -0.01 -2.77
N ALA A 157 1.08 -1.12 -3.32
CA ALA A 157 1.63 -1.68 -4.54
C ALA A 157 0.55 -2.24 -5.47
N TYR A 158 0.77 -2.11 -6.77
CA TYR A 158 -0.11 -2.67 -7.79
C TYR A 158 0.71 -3.34 -8.90
N TYR A 159 0.25 -4.48 -9.42
CA TYR A 159 0.95 -5.17 -10.51
C TYR A 159 0.64 -4.53 -11.86
N ASP A 160 1.68 -4.05 -12.54
CA ASP A 160 1.62 -3.50 -13.89
C ASP A 160 1.98 -4.59 -14.91
N GLU A 161 0.94 -5.14 -15.55
CA GLU A 161 1.08 -6.17 -16.59
C GLU A 161 1.92 -5.70 -17.79
N SER A 162 1.95 -4.39 -18.09
CA SER A 162 2.68 -3.85 -19.24
C SER A 162 4.20 -4.00 -19.12
N ILE A 163 4.71 -4.09 -17.88
CA ILE A 163 6.13 -4.26 -17.58
C ILE A 163 6.43 -5.55 -16.79
N GLY A 164 5.40 -6.29 -16.38
CA GLY A 164 5.52 -7.54 -15.62
C GLY A 164 6.14 -7.33 -14.24
N LYS A 165 5.81 -6.21 -13.57
CA LYS A 165 6.36 -5.83 -12.26
C LYS A 165 5.31 -5.17 -11.39
N TYR A 166 5.53 -5.20 -10.08
CA TYR A 166 4.82 -4.35 -9.15
C TYR A 166 5.34 -2.92 -9.24
N VAL A 167 4.43 -1.96 -9.20
CA VAL A 167 4.67 -0.54 -8.95
C VAL A 167 4.31 -0.32 -7.49
N MET A 168 5.31 -0.08 -6.66
CA MET A 168 5.12 0.24 -5.24
C MET A 168 5.30 1.75 -5.06
N TYR A 169 4.34 2.39 -4.40
CA TYR A 169 4.25 3.84 -4.31
C TYR A 169 3.94 4.28 -2.89
N TRP A 170 4.40 5.48 -2.53
CA TRP A 170 4.31 6.05 -1.19
C TRP A 170 4.36 7.57 -1.24
N ALA A 171 3.90 8.23 -0.18
CA ALA A 171 4.04 9.67 -0.02
C ALA A 171 5.42 10.04 0.53
N SER A 172 5.97 11.15 0.07
CA SER A 172 7.24 11.72 0.55
C SER A 172 7.31 13.23 0.36
N ARG A 173 8.03 13.93 1.24
CA ARG A 173 8.51 15.29 0.98
C ARG A 173 9.93 15.20 0.43
N LEU A 174 10.22 15.84 -0.70
CA LEU A 174 11.56 15.82 -1.29
C LEU A 174 12.25 17.17 -1.11
N TYR A 175 13.49 17.15 -0.62
CA TYR A 175 14.32 18.34 -0.44
C TYR A 175 15.43 18.39 -1.48
N SER A 176 16.02 19.57 -1.67
CA SER A 176 17.15 19.73 -2.57
C SER A 176 18.43 19.16 -1.93
N GLU A 177 19.38 18.67 -2.75
CA GLU A 177 20.66 18.17 -2.25
C GLU A 177 21.47 19.23 -1.49
N ASP A 178 21.27 20.53 -1.80
CA ASP A 178 21.88 21.66 -1.10
C ASP A 178 21.08 22.14 0.13
N ASP A 179 19.98 21.47 0.47
CA ASP A 179 19.22 21.64 1.71
C ASP A 179 19.27 20.37 2.59
N PRO A 180 20.45 19.94 3.08
CA PRO A 180 20.58 18.69 3.86
C PRO A 180 19.91 18.75 5.24
N ASN A 181 19.51 19.95 5.69
CA ASN A 181 18.80 20.17 6.94
C ASN A 181 17.28 20.29 6.73
N HIS A 182 16.80 20.14 5.50
CA HIS A 182 15.37 20.18 5.18
C HIS A 182 14.70 21.45 5.72
N GLU A 183 15.36 22.61 5.59
CA GLU A 183 14.92 23.90 6.11
C GLU A 183 13.86 24.54 5.21
N VAL A 184 13.89 24.25 3.91
CA VAL A 184 12.92 24.78 2.94
C VAL A 184 11.61 24.01 3.08
N GLU A 185 10.49 24.72 3.19
CA GLU A 185 9.17 24.08 3.15
C GLU A 185 8.92 23.43 1.79
N THR A 186 8.51 22.17 1.83
CA THR A 186 8.11 21.38 0.68
C THR A 186 6.74 20.75 0.97
N PHE A 187 6.12 20.16 -0.05
CA PHE A 187 4.83 19.48 0.10
C PHE A 187 4.99 17.99 -0.18
N ALA A 188 4.04 17.17 0.28
CA ALA A 188 4.10 15.74 0.02
C ALA A 188 3.75 15.45 -1.44
N GLN A 189 4.55 14.58 -2.04
CA GLN A 189 4.44 14.08 -3.39
C GLN A 189 4.30 12.56 -3.32
N ILE A 190 3.77 11.94 -4.36
CA ILE A 190 3.75 10.47 -4.45
C ILE A 190 4.93 10.03 -5.32
N LEU A 191 5.78 9.17 -4.77
CA LEU A 191 6.85 8.50 -5.49
C LEU A 191 6.45 7.05 -5.78
N TYR A 192 7.10 6.43 -6.77
CA TYR A 192 7.05 4.98 -6.94
C TYR A 192 8.41 4.39 -7.29
N ALA A 193 8.61 3.12 -6.93
CA ALA A 193 9.65 2.25 -7.48
C ALA A 193 9.03 0.97 -8.01
N THR A 194 9.74 0.28 -8.90
CA THR A 194 9.30 -1.01 -9.45
C THR A 194 10.04 -2.17 -8.82
N THR A 195 9.36 -3.29 -8.61
CA THR A 195 9.94 -4.52 -8.06
C THR A 195 9.27 -5.75 -8.66
N SER A 196 9.97 -6.89 -8.66
CA SER A 196 9.39 -8.20 -8.98
C SER A 196 9.24 -9.10 -7.76
N ASP A 197 9.91 -8.77 -6.64
CA ASP A 197 10.10 -9.68 -5.51
C ASP A 197 9.96 -8.99 -4.13
N PHE A 198 9.71 -7.68 -4.11
CA PHE A 198 9.71 -6.85 -2.91
C PHE A 198 11.04 -6.88 -2.13
N ILE A 199 12.14 -7.31 -2.74
CA ILE A 199 13.50 -7.33 -2.17
C ILE A 199 14.37 -6.31 -2.90
N THR A 200 14.32 -6.34 -4.24
CA THR A 200 15.08 -5.44 -5.11
C THR A 200 14.13 -4.43 -5.73
N PHE A 201 14.47 -3.16 -5.63
CA PHE A 201 13.68 -2.05 -6.16
C PHE A 201 14.48 -1.28 -7.20
N SER A 202 13.78 -0.73 -8.20
CA SER A 202 14.37 0.32 -9.03
C SER A 202 14.61 1.58 -8.20
N GLU A 203 15.36 2.52 -8.75
CA GLU A 203 15.40 3.88 -8.21
C GLU A 203 13.98 4.47 -8.19
N PRO A 204 13.57 5.15 -7.09
CA PRO A 204 12.30 5.83 -7.03
C PRO A 204 12.19 6.95 -8.04
N VAL A 205 10.99 7.15 -8.58
CA VAL A 205 10.65 8.30 -9.43
C VAL A 205 9.41 8.98 -8.89
N VAL A 206 9.28 10.27 -9.17
CA VAL A 206 8.11 11.06 -8.81
C VAL A 206 6.93 10.70 -9.73
N TRP A 207 5.75 10.52 -9.13
CA TRP A 207 4.52 10.13 -9.81
C TRP A 207 3.43 11.21 -9.78
N GLN A 208 3.33 11.91 -8.65
CA GLN A 208 2.37 12.99 -8.42
C GLN A 208 3.08 14.11 -7.67
N ASP A 209 3.20 15.29 -8.29
CA ASP A 209 4.00 16.41 -7.78
C ASP A 209 3.41 17.79 -8.02
N SER A 210 2.22 17.91 -8.61
CA SER A 210 1.67 19.24 -8.88
C SER A 210 1.05 19.89 -7.64
N ASN A 211 0.86 19.14 -6.56
CA ASN A 211 0.25 19.59 -5.31
C ASN A 211 0.50 18.62 -4.14
N ASP A 212 0.20 19.09 -2.93
CA ASP A 212 0.35 18.30 -1.69
C ASP A 212 -0.64 17.13 -1.67
N ARG A 213 -0.09 15.91 -1.68
CA ARG A 213 -0.81 14.64 -1.84
C ARG A 213 -0.22 13.54 -0.98
N ILE A 214 -1.09 12.79 -0.31
CA ILE A 214 -0.74 11.61 0.50
C ILE A 214 -1.74 10.48 0.27
N ASP A 215 -1.44 9.31 0.83
CA ASP A 215 -2.35 8.16 0.92
C ASP A 215 -3.01 7.81 -0.42
N THR A 216 -2.19 7.47 -1.42
CA THR A 216 -2.74 7.01 -2.68
C THR A 216 -3.11 5.54 -2.58
N THR A 217 -4.23 5.16 -3.20
CA THR A 217 -4.62 3.77 -3.42
C THR A 217 -5.11 3.58 -4.85
N VAL A 218 -4.97 2.38 -5.41
CA VAL A 218 -5.26 2.07 -6.83
C VAL A 218 -6.14 0.83 -7.00
N LEU A 219 -7.14 0.93 -7.88
CA LEU A 219 -7.92 -0.19 -8.40
C LEU A 219 -8.00 -0.15 -9.92
N LYS A 220 -7.77 -1.28 -10.59
CA LYS A 220 -8.10 -1.45 -12.01
C LYS A 220 -9.52 -2.01 -12.17
N ASP A 221 -10.34 -1.39 -13.02
CA ASP A 221 -11.63 -1.91 -13.47
C ASP A 221 -11.68 -1.95 -15.00
N GLY A 222 -11.81 -3.14 -15.57
CA GLY A 222 -11.61 -3.35 -17.01
C GLY A 222 -10.19 -2.95 -17.43
N ASP A 223 -10.10 -2.07 -18.43
CA ASP A 223 -8.83 -1.53 -18.94
C ASP A 223 -8.42 -0.20 -18.28
N THR A 224 -9.18 0.27 -17.29
CA THR A 224 -8.98 1.59 -16.67
C THR A 224 -8.45 1.43 -15.24
N TYR A 225 -7.38 2.12 -14.93
CA TYR A 225 -6.93 2.33 -13.56
C TYR A 225 -7.66 3.52 -12.97
N HIS A 226 -8.09 3.37 -11.72
CA HIS A 226 -8.59 4.44 -10.87
C HIS A 226 -7.64 4.59 -9.69
N ARG A 227 -7.24 5.82 -9.37
CA ARG A 227 -6.51 6.13 -8.15
C ARG A 227 -7.30 7.09 -7.29
N PHE A 228 -7.17 6.91 -5.98
CA PHE A 228 -7.77 7.76 -4.97
C PHE A 228 -6.66 8.29 -4.09
N THR A 229 -6.65 9.59 -3.84
CA THR A 229 -5.54 10.26 -3.16
C THR A 229 -6.10 11.35 -2.26
N LYS A 230 -5.57 11.47 -1.04
CA LYS A 230 -5.83 12.64 -0.20
C LYS A 230 -5.13 13.84 -0.81
N ASP A 231 -5.91 14.85 -1.18
CA ASP A 231 -5.46 16.06 -1.86
C ASP A 231 -5.71 17.27 -0.97
N PHE A 232 -4.71 18.14 -0.81
CA PHE A 232 -4.82 19.34 0.05
C PHE A 232 -5.23 20.62 -0.73
N GLY A 233 -6.04 20.49 -1.79
CA GLY A 233 -6.75 21.63 -2.41
C GLY A 233 -6.36 21.94 -3.85
N GLY A 234 -5.64 21.04 -4.54
CA GLY A 234 -5.24 21.13 -5.94
C GLY A 234 -4.27 22.28 -6.27
N VAL A 235 -3.75 22.29 -7.50
CA VAL A 235 -2.82 23.33 -8.05
C VAL A 235 -3.43 24.75 -8.00
N SER A 236 -4.75 24.88 -7.95
CA SER A 236 -5.45 26.17 -7.98
C SER A 236 -5.89 26.70 -6.61
N GLY A 237 -5.78 25.90 -5.53
CA GLY A 237 -6.24 26.26 -4.18
C GLY A 237 -7.76 26.51 -4.07
N LYS A 238 -8.53 26.14 -5.10
CA LYS A 238 -10.00 26.36 -5.18
C LYS A 238 -10.82 25.10 -4.92
N GLU A 239 -10.17 23.95 -4.76
CA GLU A 239 -10.83 22.69 -4.42
C GLU A 239 -10.74 22.42 -2.91
N CYS A 240 -11.61 21.56 -2.41
CA CYS A 240 -11.62 21.11 -1.01
C CYS A 240 -10.36 20.29 -0.65
N ILE A 241 -10.03 20.24 0.64
CA ILE A 241 -8.98 19.36 1.19
C ILE A 241 -9.62 17.99 1.51
N ASP A 242 -9.54 17.04 0.58
CA ASP A 242 -10.36 15.80 0.61
C ASP A 242 -9.77 14.74 -0.32
N ILE A 243 -10.42 13.58 -0.42
CA ILE A 243 -10.10 12.55 -1.40
C ILE A 243 -10.57 12.98 -2.79
N ILE A 244 -9.68 12.86 -3.76
CA ILE A 244 -9.99 12.93 -5.18
C ILE A 244 -9.93 11.54 -5.81
N GLN A 245 -10.59 11.38 -6.95
CA GLN A 245 -10.47 10.22 -7.80
C GLN A 245 -10.02 10.66 -9.19
N GLU A 246 -9.03 9.96 -9.72
CA GLU A 246 -8.54 10.15 -11.09
C GLU A 246 -8.51 8.80 -11.82
N SER A 247 -8.47 8.83 -13.16
CA SER A 247 -8.43 7.62 -13.98
C SER A 247 -7.43 7.73 -15.13
N SER A 248 -6.82 6.61 -15.51
CA SER A 248 -5.92 6.49 -16.66
C SER A 248 -5.96 5.06 -17.24
N PRO A 249 -5.76 4.88 -18.56
CA PRO A 249 -5.51 3.55 -19.13
C PRO A 249 -4.15 2.95 -18.74
N GLN A 250 -3.21 3.73 -18.18
CA GLN A 250 -1.87 3.28 -17.83
C GLN A 250 -1.52 3.67 -16.38
N LEU A 251 -1.20 2.68 -15.56
CA LEU A 251 -0.86 2.88 -14.15
C LEU A 251 0.27 3.91 -13.92
N ARG A 252 1.26 3.92 -14.81
CA ARG A 252 2.47 4.75 -14.67
C ARG A 252 2.44 6.00 -15.54
N ASP A 253 1.28 6.41 -16.05
CA ASP A 253 1.16 7.75 -16.63
C ASP A 253 1.58 8.79 -15.58
N ASP A 254 2.26 9.85 -16.05
CA ASP A 254 2.53 11.04 -15.25
C ASP A 254 1.22 11.71 -14.83
N GLN A 255 1.28 12.67 -13.91
CA GLN A 255 0.07 13.26 -13.33
C GLN A 255 -0.89 13.86 -14.39
N ASP A 256 -0.36 14.41 -15.50
CA ASP A 256 -1.17 14.99 -16.59
C ASP A 256 -1.87 13.92 -17.46
N GLY A 257 -1.35 12.70 -17.48
CA GLY A 257 -2.01 11.55 -18.12
C GLY A 257 -3.22 11.01 -17.34
N TRP A 258 -3.46 11.48 -16.11
CA TRP A 258 -4.62 11.09 -15.31
C TRP A 258 -5.77 12.10 -15.45
N THR A 259 -6.96 11.60 -15.74
CA THR A 259 -8.18 12.41 -15.85
C THR A 259 -8.95 12.40 -14.53
N LYS A 260 -9.24 13.58 -13.98
CA LYS A 260 -10.07 13.74 -12.78
C LYS A 260 -11.49 13.22 -13.01
N VAL A 261 -11.95 12.31 -12.14
CA VAL A 261 -13.27 11.69 -12.15
C VAL A 261 -14.17 12.30 -11.08
N ALA A 262 -13.64 12.43 -9.86
CA ALA A 262 -14.36 13.00 -8.73
C ALA A 262 -13.43 13.78 -7.81
N SER A 263 -14.00 14.68 -7.02
CA SER A 263 -13.32 15.45 -5.98
C SER A 263 -14.28 15.72 -4.83
N CYS A 264 -13.73 16.04 -3.66
CA CYS A 264 -14.51 16.28 -2.44
C CYS A 264 -15.35 15.06 -2.05
N ILE A 265 -14.78 13.86 -2.19
CA ILE A 265 -15.53 12.61 -2.02
C ILE A 265 -16.09 12.50 -0.60
N GLY A 266 -15.27 12.70 0.44
CA GLY A 266 -15.73 12.64 1.83
C GLY A 266 -16.77 13.73 2.14
N THR A 267 -16.46 14.98 1.81
CA THR A 267 -17.32 16.14 2.04
C THR A 267 -18.68 15.97 1.36
N LYS A 268 -18.71 15.53 0.10
CA LYS A 268 -19.98 15.29 -0.64
C LYS A 268 -20.76 14.11 -0.09
N ALA A 269 -20.10 13.13 0.52
CA ALA A 269 -20.73 12.04 1.25
C ALA A 269 -21.21 12.44 2.66
N GLY A 270 -20.96 13.69 3.10
CA GLY A 270 -21.36 14.20 4.41
C GLY A 270 -20.40 13.82 5.54
N LEU A 271 -19.12 13.59 5.21
CA LEU A 271 -18.04 13.40 6.18
C LEU A 271 -17.32 14.72 6.45
N ASP A 272 -16.63 14.78 7.59
CA ASP A 272 -15.66 15.84 7.88
C ASP A 272 -14.34 15.60 7.11
N VAL A 273 -13.23 16.15 7.58
CA VAL A 273 -11.92 15.94 6.95
C VAL A 273 -11.53 14.46 7.05
N VAL A 274 -11.30 13.84 5.90
CA VAL A 274 -10.91 12.43 5.77
C VAL A 274 -9.53 12.25 5.13
N GLU A 275 -8.87 11.13 5.40
CA GLU A 275 -7.62 10.68 4.75
C GLU A 275 -7.63 9.15 4.57
N GLY A 276 -6.47 8.54 4.24
CA GLY A 276 -6.32 7.09 4.20
C GLY A 276 -7.30 6.31 3.33
N PRO A 277 -7.59 6.72 2.08
CA PRO A 277 -8.49 5.98 1.21
C PRO A 277 -7.98 4.56 0.97
N SER A 278 -8.85 3.56 1.09
CA SER A 278 -8.60 2.19 0.63
C SER A 278 -9.72 1.73 -0.29
N ILE A 279 -9.39 1.51 -1.56
CA ILE A 279 -10.33 1.10 -2.60
C ILE A 279 -10.29 -0.42 -2.80
N PHE A 280 -11.46 -1.05 -2.84
CA PHE A 280 -11.57 -2.44 -3.28
C PHE A 280 -12.92 -2.72 -3.94
N LYS A 281 -12.95 -3.77 -4.76
CA LYS A 281 -14.17 -4.25 -5.41
C LYS A 281 -14.77 -5.38 -4.60
N SER A 282 -16.10 -5.41 -4.49
CA SER A 282 -16.81 -6.53 -3.89
C SER A 282 -16.49 -7.84 -4.62
N ASN A 283 -16.32 -8.92 -3.87
CA ASN A 283 -16.30 -10.28 -4.37
C ASN A 283 -17.58 -10.60 -5.15
N ALA A 284 -17.48 -11.54 -6.09
CA ALA A 284 -18.66 -12.11 -6.74
C ALA A 284 -19.58 -12.74 -5.67
N GLY A 285 -20.87 -12.41 -5.73
CA GLY A 285 -21.86 -12.92 -4.77
C GLY A 285 -21.75 -12.31 -3.36
N ASP A 286 -21.12 -11.15 -3.21
CA ASP A 286 -21.19 -10.38 -1.95
C ASP A 286 -22.65 -10.12 -1.58
N VAL A 287 -22.99 -10.20 -0.29
CA VAL A 287 -24.37 -10.06 0.20
C VAL A 287 -24.97 -8.68 -0.08
N HIS A 288 -24.15 -7.66 -0.33
CA HIS A 288 -24.57 -6.32 -0.71
C HIS A 288 -24.56 -6.09 -2.24
N GLY A 289 -24.31 -7.14 -3.03
CA GLY A 289 -24.24 -7.06 -4.49
C GLY A 289 -22.90 -6.52 -5.00
N GLN A 290 -22.80 -6.35 -6.32
CA GLN A 290 -21.57 -5.88 -6.94
C GLN A 290 -21.41 -4.36 -6.75
N LYS A 291 -20.39 -3.97 -5.98
CA LYS A 291 -20.06 -2.57 -5.66
C LYS A 291 -18.55 -2.35 -5.63
N PHE A 292 -18.18 -1.07 -5.63
CA PHE A 292 -16.87 -0.59 -5.23
C PHE A 292 -17.00 0.05 -3.85
N TYR A 293 -16.05 -0.26 -2.98
CA TYR A 293 -15.99 0.29 -1.63
C TYR A 293 -14.73 1.13 -1.49
N LEU A 294 -14.88 2.33 -0.96
CA LEU A 294 -13.79 3.24 -0.63
C LEU A 294 -13.86 3.53 0.86
N PHE A 295 -13.01 2.88 1.66
CA PHE A 295 -12.95 3.17 3.08
C PHE A 295 -12.06 4.40 3.29
N VAL A 296 -12.49 5.34 4.14
CA VAL A 296 -11.77 6.60 4.41
C VAL A 296 -11.72 6.88 5.90
N ASP A 297 -10.60 7.41 6.39
CA ASP A 297 -10.39 7.69 7.81
C ASP A 297 -10.81 9.11 8.14
N GLU A 298 -11.95 9.26 8.81
CA GLU A 298 -12.34 10.51 9.44
C GLU A 298 -11.54 10.66 10.74
N PHE A 299 -10.25 10.96 10.58
CA PHE A 299 -9.22 10.79 11.60
C PHE A 299 -9.48 11.62 12.87
N ALA A 300 -10.03 12.83 12.71
CA ALA A 300 -10.43 13.71 13.82
C ALA A 300 -11.84 13.41 14.38
N GLY A 301 -12.57 12.48 13.76
CA GLY A 301 -13.97 12.18 14.04
C GLY A 301 -14.18 10.70 14.33
N ARG A 302 -15.03 10.06 13.51
CA ARG A 302 -15.59 8.72 13.79
C ARG A 302 -14.62 7.56 13.55
N GLY A 303 -13.47 7.79 12.93
CA GLY A 303 -12.57 6.73 12.47
C GLY A 303 -12.88 6.29 11.04
N TYR A 304 -12.53 5.04 10.71
CA TYR A 304 -12.70 4.53 9.35
C TYR A 304 -14.18 4.37 8.95
N ILE A 305 -14.55 4.92 7.80
CA ILE A 305 -15.93 4.94 7.28
C ILE A 305 -15.96 4.34 5.87
N PRO A 306 -16.82 3.34 5.60
CA PRO A 306 -16.94 2.75 4.28
C PRO A 306 -17.87 3.59 3.39
N LEU A 307 -17.35 4.14 2.30
CA LEU A 307 -18.14 4.67 1.20
C LEU A 307 -18.38 3.57 0.14
N GLU A 308 -19.46 3.69 -0.61
CA GLU A 308 -19.80 2.76 -1.69
C GLU A 308 -20.29 3.47 -2.96
N THR A 309 -20.06 2.83 -4.10
CA THR A 309 -20.70 3.17 -5.38
C THR A 309 -20.85 1.92 -6.27
N THR A 310 -21.74 1.96 -7.26
CA THR A 310 -21.93 0.87 -8.24
C THR A 310 -21.27 1.15 -9.59
N ASP A 311 -20.88 2.41 -9.86
CA ASP A 311 -20.21 2.84 -11.09
C ASP A 311 -18.98 3.67 -10.70
N ILE A 312 -17.80 3.08 -10.77
CA ILE A 312 -16.55 3.77 -10.43
C ILE A 312 -16.15 4.81 -11.49
N ALA A 313 -16.66 4.72 -12.72
CA ALA A 313 -16.37 5.68 -13.79
C ALA A 313 -17.24 6.95 -13.68
N ASN A 314 -18.46 6.83 -13.14
CA ASN A 314 -19.36 7.96 -12.86
C ASN A 314 -19.91 7.86 -11.42
N PRO A 315 -19.05 8.05 -10.41
CA PRO A 315 -19.37 7.68 -9.05
C PRO A 315 -20.34 8.64 -8.38
N ASP A 316 -21.22 8.05 -7.58
CA ASP A 316 -22.03 8.72 -6.56
C ASP A 316 -21.67 8.10 -5.21
N TRP A 317 -20.50 8.50 -4.67
CA TRP A 317 -19.95 7.97 -3.42
C TRP A 317 -20.84 8.34 -2.23
N LYS A 318 -21.30 7.33 -1.50
CA LYS A 318 -22.16 7.49 -0.32
C LYS A 318 -21.67 6.63 0.83
N VAL A 319 -21.90 7.08 2.05
CA VAL A 319 -21.69 6.25 3.23
C VAL A 319 -22.53 4.98 3.12
N SER A 320 -21.87 3.83 3.24
CA SER A 320 -22.53 2.53 3.22
C SER A 320 -23.50 2.42 4.39
N GLN A 321 -24.62 1.74 4.20
CA GLN A 321 -25.59 1.52 5.28
C GLN A 321 -25.31 0.20 6.01
N ASN A 322 -25.58 0.17 7.32
CA ASN A 322 -25.53 -1.05 8.14
C ASN A 322 -24.17 -1.77 8.16
N TYR A 323 -23.07 -1.01 8.16
CA TYR A 323 -21.74 -1.59 8.32
C TYR A 323 -21.37 -1.77 9.80
N SER A 324 -20.47 -2.72 10.06
CA SER A 324 -19.85 -2.98 11.36
C SER A 324 -18.38 -3.21 11.13
N LEU A 325 -17.55 -2.24 11.50
CA LEU A 325 -16.10 -2.31 11.45
C LEU A 325 -15.52 -2.74 12.81
N PRO A 326 -14.21 -3.05 12.89
CA PRO A 326 -13.51 -3.17 14.16
C PRO A 326 -13.68 -1.92 15.04
N THR A 327 -13.25 -1.99 16.31
CA THR A 327 -13.61 -0.95 17.31
C THR A 327 -13.08 0.44 16.95
N SER A 328 -11.86 0.52 16.42
CA SER A 328 -11.22 1.79 16.05
C SER A 328 -10.16 1.59 14.95
N PRO A 329 -10.53 1.03 13.78
CA PRO A 329 -9.58 0.94 12.69
C PRO A 329 -9.24 2.34 12.18
N ARG A 330 -7.99 2.51 11.79
CA ARG A 330 -7.45 3.64 11.03
C ARG A 330 -7.04 3.17 9.64
N HIS A 331 -6.37 4.03 8.88
CA HIS A 331 -5.88 3.74 7.54
C HIS A 331 -5.25 2.34 7.44
N GLY A 332 -5.70 1.57 6.45
CA GLY A 332 -5.34 0.18 6.23
C GLY A 332 -5.87 -0.30 4.88
N SER A 333 -5.99 -1.61 4.69
CA SER A 333 -6.35 -2.18 3.38
C SER A 333 -7.07 -3.53 3.46
N VAL A 334 -7.92 -3.77 2.47
CA VAL A 334 -8.77 -4.96 2.37
C VAL A 334 -8.32 -5.85 1.23
N VAL A 335 -8.14 -7.15 1.51
CA VAL A 335 -7.87 -8.17 0.49
C VAL A 335 -8.96 -9.24 0.46
N SER A 336 -9.32 -9.68 -0.75
CA SER A 336 -10.20 -10.83 -0.95
C SER A 336 -9.48 -12.14 -0.63
N VAL A 337 -10.20 -13.05 0.06
CA VAL A 337 -9.69 -14.37 0.44
C VAL A 337 -10.64 -15.49 0.02
N THR A 338 -10.06 -16.64 -0.26
CA THR A 338 -10.78 -17.89 -0.48
C THR A 338 -11.40 -18.40 0.82
N LYS A 339 -12.31 -19.36 0.73
CA LYS A 339 -12.91 -19.99 1.91
C LYS A 339 -11.85 -20.61 2.84
N LYS A 340 -10.87 -21.31 2.26
CA LYS A 340 -9.81 -21.98 3.01
C LYS A 340 -8.94 -21.00 3.79
N GLU A 341 -8.56 -19.88 3.17
CA GLU A 341 -7.76 -18.83 3.82
C GLU A 341 -8.56 -18.15 4.92
N LEU A 342 -9.84 -17.80 4.67
CA LEU A 342 -10.71 -17.20 5.66
C LEU A 342 -10.88 -18.11 6.89
N GLU A 343 -11.17 -19.39 6.66
CA GLU A 343 -11.29 -20.39 7.73
C GLU A 343 -9.97 -20.57 8.51
N GLY A 344 -8.82 -20.53 7.83
CA GLY A 344 -7.50 -20.59 8.45
C GLY A 344 -7.22 -19.41 9.38
N VAL A 345 -7.43 -18.19 8.89
CA VAL A 345 -7.29 -16.94 9.67
C VAL A 345 -8.21 -16.95 10.88
N LEU A 346 -9.49 -17.33 10.70
CA LEU A 346 -10.44 -17.43 11.79
C LEU A 346 -10.01 -18.49 12.81
N ALA A 347 -9.60 -19.68 12.37
CA ALA A 347 -9.19 -20.75 13.28
C ALA A 347 -8.01 -20.35 14.18
N GLU A 348 -7.08 -19.55 13.66
CA GLU A 348 -5.94 -19.10 14.46
C GLU A 348 -6.30 -17.93 15.38
N TYR A 349 -6.97 -16.91 14.86
CA TYR A 349 -7.10 -15.63 15.55
C TYR A 349 -8.49 -15.35 16.14
N SER A 350 -9.50 -16.20 15.93
CA SER A 350 -10.84 -16.01 16.55
C SER A 350 -11.00 -16.65 17.95
N LYS A 351 -9.89 -16.97 18.61
CA LYS A 351 -9.87 -17.68 19.89
C LYS A 351 -10.45 -16.87 21.04
#